data_AF-A0A3A0DJT4-F1
#
_entry.id   AF-A0A3A0DJT4-F1
#
_cell.length_a   1.000
_cell.length_b   1.000
_cell.length_c   1.000
_cell.angle_alpha   90.00
_cell.angle_beta   90.00
_cell.angle_gamma   90.00
#
_symmetry.space_group_name_H-M   'P 1'
#
loop_
_entity.id
_entity.type
_entity.pdbx_description
1 polymer ?
#
loop_
_entity_poly.entity_id
_entity_poly.type
_entity_poly.pdbx_seq_one_letter_code
_entity_poly.pdbx_strand_id
1 'polypeptide(L)'
;MDREVLWTNLVDMTDDYFRIDREQRVHQIGDVLTEGAIETQPLIGATYFEPHRRDAANAYERTHGTLQTIRRRASVRVIPQDAGSLVEISVLKEQEDLPRAMRSTAGAATFRNDGSLERRLDDQPGGLARLQWYPIGRDIALEQTMLDDLQDRLGLPPGRAVLTAATPDPASAYYEPRELVTPLPAAEEVSPAPETRRLDGDWQARP
;
A
#
# COMPACT_ATOMS: atom_id res chain seq x y z
N MET A 1 -15.08 -29.91 2.03
CA MET A 1 -13.77 -29.60 1.41
C MET A 1 -12.78 -29.36 2.53
N ASP A 2 -11.55 -29.84 2.40
CA ASP A 2 -10.51 -29.62 3.42
C ASP A 2 -10.06 -28.14 3.40
N ARG A 3 -9.94 -27.54 4.58
CA ARG A 3 -9.62 -26.13 4.77
C ARG A 3 -8.18 -25.83 4.38
N GLU A 4 -7.26 -26.75 4.65
CA GLU A 4 -5.86 -26.60 4.26
C GLU A 4 -5.70 -26.57 2.74
N VAL A 5 -6.47 -27.41 2.04
CA VAL A 5 -6.49 -27.41 0.57
C VAL A 5 -7.05 -26.09 0.03
N LEU A 6 -8.13 -25.56 0.62
CA LEU A 6 -8.66 -24.25 0.26
C LEU A 6 -7.61 -23.16 0.46
N TRP A 7 -6.97 -23.16 1.63
CA TRP A 7 -5.98 -22.15 2.00
C TRP A 7 -4.77 -22.15 1.07
N THR A 8 -4.19 -23.32 0.78
CA THR A 8 -3.06 -23.43 -0.14
C THR A 8 -3.42 -22.94 -1.54
N ASN A 9 -4.58 -23.31 -2.08
CA ASN A 9 -5.00 -22.83 -3.40
C ASN A 9 -5.24 -21.31 -3.41
N LEU A 10 -5.73 -20.75 -2.32
CA LEU A 10 -5.99 -19.31 -2.19
C LEU A 10 -4.68 -18.52 -2.07
N VAL A 11 -3.68 -19.02 -1.34
CA VAL A 11 -2.33 -18.45 -1.30
C VAL A 11 -1.69 -18.50 -2.69
N ASP A 12 -1.71 -19.67 -3.34
CA ASP A 12 -1.13 -19.91 -4.66
C ASP A 12 -1.76 -19.01 -5.74
N MET A 13 -3.10 -18.94 -5.76
CA MET A 13 -3.82 -18.02 -6.62
C MET A 13 -3.46 -16.57 -6.30
N THR A 14 -3.35 -16.17 -5.03
CA THR A 14 -3.03 -14.77 -4.70
C THR A 14 -1.63 -14.39 -5.18
N ASP A 15 -0.65 -15.27 -4.99
CA ASP A 15 0.77 -15.05 -5.38
C ASP A 15 0.95 -14.89 -6.90
N ASP A 16 0.11 -15.56 -7.71
CA ASP A 16 0.14 -15.43 -9.17
C ASP A 16 -0.22 -14.02 -9.68
N TYR A 17 -1.03 -13.26 -8.93
CA TYR A 17 -1.45 -11.90 -9.31
C TYR A 17 -0.70 -10.82 -8.53
N PHE A 18 -0.44 -11.05 -7.24
CA PHE A 18 0.06 -10.04 -6.34
C PHE A 18 1.08 -10.62 -5.37
N ARG A 19 2.10 -9.83 -5.04
CA ARG A 19 3.03 -10.16 -3.98
C ARG A 19 2.36 -10.08 -2.61
N ILE A 20 2.38 -11.17 -1.86
CA ILE A 20 1.82 -11.24 -0.51
C ILE A 20 2.67 -10.40 0.46
N ASP A 21 2.01 -9.59 1.30
CA ASP A 21 2.64 -8.83 2.39
C ASP A 21 2.42 -9.53 3.73
N ARG A 22 1.17 -9.91 4.01
CA ARG A 22 0.77 -10.54 5.26
C ARG A 22 -0.15 -11.72 4.99
N GLU A 23 0.08 -12.78 5.76
CA GLU A 23 -0.71 -14.00 5.72
C GLU A 23 -1.12 -14.36 7.16
N GLN A 24 -2.43 -14.43 7.40
CA GLN A 24 -3.01 -14.89 8.65
C GLN A 24 -3.87 -16.11 8.36
N ARG A 25 -3.37 -17.29 8.73
CA ARG A 25 -4.08 -18.55 8.52
C ARG A 25 -5.26 -18.72 9.47
N VAL A 26 -6.23 -19.52 9.07
CA VAL A 26 -7.30 -20.00 9.96
C VAL A 26 -6.68 -20.90 11.03
N HIS A 27 -6.73 -20.46 12.28
CA HIS A 27 -6.32 -21.27 13.43
C HIS A 27 -7.55 -21.67 14.24
N GLN A 28 -7.54 -22.89 14.77
CA GLN A 28 -8.51 -23.32 15.76
C GLN A 28 -7.92 -23.10 17.15
N ILE A 29 -8.51 -22.16 17.91
CA ILE A 29 -8.12 -21.89 19.29
C ILE A 29 -9.27 -22.36 20.18
N GLY A 30 -9.12 -23.57 20.74
CA GLY A 30 -10.20 -24.23 21.48
C GLY A 30 -11.36 -24.62 20.55
N ASP A 31 -12.54 -24.05 20.81
CA ASP A 31 -13.78 -24.29 20.05
C ASP A 31 -14.08 -23.16 19.04
N VAL A 32 -13.25 -22.11 18.99
CA VAL A 32 -13.44 -20.98 18.08
C VAL A 32 -12.49 -21.09 16.89
N LEU A 33 -13.04 -21.00 15.69
CA LEU A 33 -12.28 -20.90 14.44
C LEU A 33 -12.03 -19.42 14.13
N THR A 34 -10.76 -19.04 14.05
CA THR A 34 -10.36 -17.69 13.63
C THR A 34 -10.52 -17.54 12.13
N GLU A 35 -10.83 -16.33 11.67
CA GLU A 35 -10.81 -16.01 10.25
C GLU A 35 -9.40 -16.05 9.65
N GLY A 36 -9.35 -16.41 8.36
CA GLY A 36 -8.14 -16.28 7.57
C GLY A 36 -8.13 -14.96 6.82
N ALA A 37 -6.98 -14.31 6.74
CA ALA A 37 -6.81 -13.08 5.97
C ALA A 37 -5.48 -13.09 5.22
N ILE A 38 -5.49 -12.61 3.97
CA ILE A 38 -4.29 -12.36 3.17
C ILE A 38 -4.35 -10.92 2.70
N GLU A 39 -3.27 -10.18 2.95
CA GLU A 39 -3.09 -8.81 2.47
C GLU A 39 -1.88 -8.76 1.54
N THR A 40 -2.04 -8.07 0.41
CA THR A 40 -0.98 -7.95 -0.59
C THR A 40 -0.31 -6.60 -0.55
N GLN A 41 0.90 -6.54 -1.09
CA GLN A 41 1.57 -5.28 -1.36
C GLN A 41 0.84 -4.53 -2.49
N PRO A 42 0.84 -3.18 -2.45
CA PRO A 42 0.31 -2.40 -3.56
C PRO A 42 1.18 -2.64 -4.81
N LEU A 43 0.54 -3.05 -5.90
CA LEU A 43 1.19 -3.31 -7.19
C LEU A 43 0.74 -2.28 -8.22
N ILE A 44 1.70 -1.65 -8.93
CA ILE A 44 1.39 -0.77 -10.05
C ILE A 44 0.77 -1.60 -11.17
N GLY A 45 -0.40 -1.20 -11.66
CA GLY A 45 -1.18 -1.97 -12.62
C GLY A 45 -0.45 -2.21 -13.94
N ALA A 46 -0.71 -3.37 -14.54
CA ALA A 46 -0.19 -3.71 -15.86
C ALA A 46 -0.60 -2.69 -16.93
N THR A 47 0.36 -2.35 -17.79
CA THR A 47 0.12 -1.49 -18.95
C THR A 47 -0.28 -2.30 -20.19
N TYR A 48 -0.72 -1.60 -21.25
CA TYR A 48 -1.03 -2.23 -22.54
C TYR A 48 0.15 -3.03 -23.13
N PHE A 49 1.39 -2.62 -22.85
CA PHE A 49 2.60 -3.26 -23.37
C PHE A 49 3.14 -4.39 -22.48
N GLU A 50 2.40 -4.79 -21.45
CA GLU A 50 2.79 -5.85 -20.50
C GLU A 50 1.81 -7.03 -20.54
N PRO A 51 1.64 -7.73 -21.68
CA PRO A 51 0.60 -8.76 -21.85
C PRO A 51 0.79 -9.98 -20.93
N HIS A 52 2.03 -10.23 -20.47
CA HIS A 52 2.37 -11.35 -19.59
C HIS A 52 1.92 -11.13 -18.13
N ARG A 53 1.59 -9.89 -17.76
CA ARG A 53 1.12 -9.56 -16.42
C ARG A 53 -0.36 -9.86 -16.28
N ARG A 54 -0.76 -10.55 -15.20
CA ARG A 54 -2.14 -10.99 -14.95
C ARG A 54 -2.97 -10.04 -14.06
N ASP A 55 -2.36 -9.00 -13.52
CA ASP A 55 -3.00 -8.03 -12.61
C ASP A 55 -3.94 -7.00 -13.29
N ALA A 56 -4.31 -7.24 -14.55
CA ALA A 56 -5.32 -6.47 -15.28
C ALA A 56 -6.24 -7.42 -16.06
N ALA A 57 -7.53 -7.40 -15.70
CA ALA A 57 -8.53 -8.34 -16.22
C ALA A 57 -8.91 -8.07 -17.70
N ASN A 58 -8.88 -6.82 -18.16
CA ASN A 58 -9.35 -6.46 -19.50
C ASN A 58 -8.47 -5.39 -20.19
N ALA A 59 -8.70 -5.17 -21.48
CA ALA A 59 -7.96 -4.19 -22.28
C ALA A 59 -8.16 -2.74 -21.77
N TYR A 60 -9.35 -2.41 -21.26
CA TYR A 60 -9.65 -1.10 -20.70
C TYR A 60 -8.75 -0.78 -19.50
N GLU A 61 -8.61 -1.73 -18.57
CA GLU A 61 -7.76 -1.62 -17.39
C GLU A 61 -6.29 -1.41 -17.76
N ARG A 62 -5.84 -2.06 -18.83
CA ARG A 62 -4.47 -1.90 -19.36
C ARG A 62 -4.27 -0.53 -20.00
N THR A 63 -5.24 -0.04 -20.78
CA THR A 63 -5.19 1.31 -21.35
C THR A 63 -5.23 2.37 -20.25
N HIS A 64 -6.05 2.17 -19.21
CA HIS A 64 -6.10 3.06 -18.07
C HIS A 64 -4.76 3.11 -17.34
N GLY A 65 -4.14 1.95 -17.08
CA GLY A 65 -2.79 1.87 -16.50
C GLY A 65 -1.67 2.46 -17.38
N THR A 66 -1.86 2.52 -18.70
CA THR A 66 -0.93 3.20 -19.62
C THR A 66 -1.08 4.71 -19.58
N LEU A 67 -2.31 5.22 -19.53
CA LEU A 67 -2.59 6.66 -19.55
C LEU A 67 -2.43 7.31 -18.18
N GLN A 68 -2.64 6.54 -17.12
CA GLN A 68 -2.63 6.98 -15.75
C GLN A 68 -2.00 5.93 -14.86
N THR A 69 -1.10 6.34 -13.98
CA THR A 69 -0.58 5.42 -12.97
C THR A 69 -1.70 5.01 -12.02
N ILE A 70 -2.01 3.71 -12.05
CA ILE A 70 -2.92 3.06 -11.12
C ILE A 70 -2.16 2.01 -10.33
N ARG A 71 -2.53 1.79 -9.07
CA ARG A 71 -2.07 0.66 -8.27
C ARG A 71 -3.26 -0.10 -7.71
N ARG A 72 -3.07 -1.40 -7.49
CA ARG A 72 -4.08 -2.28 -6.92
C ARG A 72 -3.54 -2.93 -5.65
N ARG A 73 -4.42 -3.14 -4.68
CA ARG A 73 -4.16 -3.92 -3.47
C ARG A 73 -5.27 -4.94 -3.31
N ALA A 74 -4.92 -6.20 -3.15
CA ALA A 74 -5.88 -7.26 -2.86
C ALA A 74 -5.93 -7.55 -1.35
N SER A 75 -7.13 -7.74 -0.86
CA SER A 75 -7.42 -8.33 0.45
C SER A 75 -8.32 -9.54 0.24
N VAL A 76 -7.88 -10.68 0.76
CA VAL A 76 -8.65 -11.92 0.71
C VAL A 76 -8.97 -12.36 2.13
N ARG A 77 -10.24 -12.67 2.39
CA ARG A 77 -10.72 -13.10 3.71
C ARG A 77 -11.44 -14.44 3.59
N VAL A 78 -11.19 -15.33 4.54
CA VAL A 78 -11.83 -16.63 4.66
C VAL A 78 -12.54 -16.69 6.00
N ILE A 79 -13.87 -16.75 5.96
CA ILE A 79 -14.73 -16.82 7.14
C ILE A 79 -15.24 -18.27 7.27
N PRO A 80 -14.79 -19.03 8.28
CA PRO A 80 -15.31 -20.37 8.53
C PRO A 80 -16.78 -20.28 9.01
N GLN A 81 -17.65 -21.12 8.45
CA GLN A 81 -19.07 -21.26 8.82
C GLN A 81 -19.39 -22.74 9.11
N ASP A 82 -20.53 -22.99 9.76
CA ASP A 82 -20.93 -24.35 10.20
C ASP A 82 -20.97 -25.38 9.05
N ALA A 83 -21.27 -24.94 7.82
CA ALA A 83 -21.40 -25.80 6.64
C ALA A 83 -20.30 -25.61 5.58
N GLY A 84 -19.28 -24.77 5.83
CA GLY A 84 -18.25 -24.48 4.82
C GLY A 84 -17.38 -23.27 5.14
N SER A 85 -16.78 -22.69 4.11
CA SER A 85 -15.98 -21.48 4.21
C SER A 85 -16.51 -20.44 3.22
N LEU A 86 -16.78 -19.24 3.70
CA LEU A 86 -17.05 -18.09 2.83
C LEU A 86 -15.72 -17.45 2.47
N VAL A 87 -15.46 -17.28 1.17
CA VAL A 87 -14.27 -16.59 0.67
C VAL A 87 -14.68 -15.26 0.08
N GLU A 88 -14.09 -14.18 0.58
CA GLU A 88 -14.25 -12.83 0.05
C GLU A 88 -12.93 -12.36 -0.56
N ILE A 89 -12.96 -12.01 -1.84
CA ILE A 89 -11.84 -11.39 -2.54
C ILE A 89 -12.23 -9.94 -2.83
N SER A 90 -11.44 -9.00 -2.32
CA SER A 90 -11.61 -7.58 -2.55
C SER A 90 -10.35 -7.00 -3.14
N VAL A 91 -10.45 -6.33 -4.30
CA VAL A 91 -9.32 -5.66 -4.94
C VAL A 91 -9.62 -4.17 -4.97
N LEU A 92 -8.89 -3.40 -4.16
CA LEU A 92 -9.00 -1.95 -4.15
C LEU A 92 -8.06 -1.35 -5.20
N LYS A 93 -8.60 -0.45 -6.01
CA LYS A 93 -7.85 0.31 -7.00
C LYS A 93 -7.64 1.73 -6.51
N GLU A 94 -6.40 2.19 -6.62
CA GLU A 94 -5.98 3.53 -6.28
C GLU A 94 -5.31 4.17 -7.50
N GLN A 95 -5.58 5.44 -7.73
CA GLN A 95 -5.00 6.23 -8.80
C GLN A 95 -4.00 7.21 -8.21
N GLU A 96 -2.87 7.41 -8.89
CA GLU A 96 -1.91 8.44 -8.53
C GLU A 96 -2.52 9.82 -8.82
N ASP A 97 -2.60 10.68 -7.80
CA ASP A 97 -3.00 12.08 -7.97
C ASP A 97 -1.75 12.92 -8.23
N LEU A 98 -1.67 13.47 -9.44
CA LEU A 98 -0.62 14.37 -9.85
C LEU A 98 -1.25 15.66 -10.38
N PRO A 99 -0.96 16.83 -9.79
CA PRO A 99 -1.47 18.11 -10.31
C PRO A 99 -0.92 18.44 -11.70
N ARG A 100 0.20 17.80 -12.08
CA ARG A 100 0.82 17.89 -13.40
C ARG A 100 1.67 16.64 -13.62
N ALA A 101 1.76 16.16 -14.85
CA ALA A 101 2.72 15.12 -15.23
C ALA A 101 4.14 15.50 -14.78
N MET A 102 4.75 14.66 -13.94
CA MET A 102 6.13 14.85 -13.50
C MET A 102 7.03 14.81 -14.75
N ARG A 103 7.80 15.89 -14.99
CA ARG A 103 8.65 16.11 -16.18
C ARG A 103 7.93 16.59 -17.45
N SER A 104 6.74 17.20 -17.34
CA SER A 104 6.20 18.01 -18.45
C SER A 104 7.07 19.25 -18.69
N THR A 105 8.10 19.11 -19.53
CA THR A 105 8.93 20.23 -20.02
C THR A 105 8.23 21.03 -21.12
N ALA A 106 7.15 20.49 -21.70
CA ALA A 106 6.27 21.19 -22.63
C ALA A 106 5.57 22.34 -21.90
N GLY A 107 6.13 23.55 -22.02
CA GLY A 107 5.62 24.78 -21.41
C GLY A 107 6.62 25.54 -20.53
N ALA A 108 7.63 24.85 -19.97
CA ALA A 108 8.68 25.48 -19.16
C ALA A 108 9.57 26.45 -19.96
N ALA A 109 9.58 26.29 -21.28
CA ALA A 109 10.25 27.17 -22.22
C ALA A 109 9.28 27.64 -23.33
N THR A 110 8.15 28.23 -22.94
CA THR A 110 7.39 29.06 -23.89
C THR A 110 8.14 30.39 -24.05
N PHE A 111 9.21 30.39 -24.84
CA PHE A 111 9.89 31.62 -25.19
C PHE A 111 8.94 32.47 -26.05
N ARG A 112 8.54 33.63 -25.53
CA ARG A 112 7.92 34.67 -26.33
C ARG A 112 8.99 35.28 -27.24
N ASN A 113 8.76 35.28 -28.55
CA ASN A 113 9.70 35.85 -29.54
C ASN A 113 9.54 37.37 -29.69
N ASP A 114 8.65 38.01 -28.94
CA ASP A 114 8.51 39.46 -28.91
C ASP A 114 9.40 40.05 -27.80
N GLY A 115 10.32 40.95 -28.17
CA GLY A 115 11.43 41.42 -27.34
C GLY A 115 11.08 42.32 -26.14
N SER A 116 9.93 42.12 -25.49
CA SER A 116 9.56 42.84 -24.27
C SER A 116 10.06 42.08 -23.04
N LEU A 117 11.07 42.64 -22.36
CA LEU A 117 11.59 42.15 -21.09
C LEU A 117 10.58 42.41 -19.97
N GLU A 118 9.72 41.45 -19.69
CA GLU A 118 8.97 41.37 -18.43
C GLU A 118 9.81 40.64 -17.37
N ARG A 119 9.84 41.21 -16.17
CA ARG A 119 10.54 40.69 -14.99
C ARG A 119 10.16 39.22 -14.79
N ARG A 120 11.16 38.33 -14.82
CA ARG A 120 11.04 36.91 -14.47
C ARG A 120 10.45 36.81 -13.06
N LEU A 121 9.14 36.58 -12.97
CA LEU A 121 8.49 36.13 -11.75
C LEU A 121 9.10 34.76 -11.47
N ASP A 122 9.71 34.63 -10.30
CA ASP A 122 10.29 33.40 -9.81
C ASP A 122 9.34 32.23 -10.08
N ASP A 123 9.79 31.33 -10.96
CA ASP A 123 9.25 29.99 -11.07
C ASP A 123 9.61 29.29 -9.76
N GLN A 124 8.83 29.56 -8.72
CA GLN A 124 8.90 28.82 -7.47
C GLN A 124 8.71 27.36 -7.88
N PRO A 125 9.73 26.49 -7.73
CA PRO A 125 9.56 25.08 -8.07
C PRO A 125 8.37 24.60 -7.25
N GLY A 126 7.29 24.24 -7.96
CA GLY A 126 6.05 23.80 -7.36
C GLY A 126 6.41 22.81 -6.26
N GLY A 127 6.09 23.18 -5.01
CA GLY A 127 6.48 22.40 -3.84
C GLY A 127 6.14 20.95 -4.08
N LEU A 128 7.06 20.05 -3.71
CA LEU A 128 6.97 18.60 -3.84
C LEU A 128 5.50 18.18 -3.89
N ALA A 129 4.97 17.96 -5.09
CA ALA A 129 3.60 17.49 -5.25
C ALA A 129 3.56 16.21 -4.41
N ARG A 130 2.84 16.24 -3.29
CA ARG A 130 2.78 15.10 -2.40
C ARG A 130 2.16 13.99 -3.25
N LEU A 131 2.91 12.96 -3.59
CA LEU A 131 2.38 11.82 -4.32
C LEU A 131 1.29 11.21 -3.45
N GLN A 132 0.05 11.56 -3.74
CA GLN A 132 -1.11 11.06 -3.02
C GLN A 132 -1.78 10.01 -3.90
N TRP A 133 -2.17 8.91 -3.27
CA TRP A 133 -2.94 7.87 -3.93
C TRP A 133 -4.38 8.03 -3.53
N TYR A 134 -5.27 8.13 -4.51
CA TYR A 134 -6.69 8.31 -4.30
C TYR A 134 -7.44 7.01 -4.64
N PRO A 135 -8.26 6.46 -3.73
CA PRO A 135 -9.04 5.25 -4.01
C PRO A 135 -10.12 5.55 -5.05
N ILE A 136 -10.11 4.81 -6.17
CA ILE A 136 -11.10 4.94 -7.24
C ILE A 136 -12.18 3.86 -7.20
N GLY A 137 -12.07 2.90 -6.27
CA GLY A 137 -13.08 1.88 -6.00
C GLY A 137 -12.55 0.45 -6.16
N ARG A 138 -13.46 -0.53 -6.15
CA ARG A 138 -13.14 -1.95 -6.29
C ARG A 138 -12.99 -2.36 -7.76
N ASP A 139 -12.03 -3.25 -8.04
CA ASP A 139 -11.82 -3.84 -9.35
C ASP A 139 -12.60 -5.16 -9.48
N ILE A 140 -13.91 -5.05 -9.72
CA ILE A 140 -14.83 -6.21 -9.77
C ILE A 140 -14.43 -7.20 -10.87
N ALA A 141 -13.88 -6.72 -11.99
CA ALA A 141 -13.46 -7.59 -13.09
C ALA A 141 -12.29 -8.48 -12.68
N LEU A 142 -11.32 -7.94 -11.93
CA LEU A 142 -10.20 -8.72 -11.43
C LEU A 142 -10.64 -9.65 -10.28
N GLU A 143 -11.53 -9.18 -9.40
CA GLU A 143 -12.11 -10.02 -8.33
C GLU A 143 -12.82 -11.25 -8.92
N GLN A 144 -13.62 -11.08 -9.98
CA GLN A 144 -14.28 -12.18 -10.67
C GLN A 144 -13.27 -13.12 -11.35
N THR A 145 -12.24 -12.57 -11.99
CA THR A 145 -11.19 -13.37 -12.64
C THR A 145 -10.45 -14.24 -11.61
N MET A 146 -10.11 -13.68 -10.44
CA MET A 146 -9.47 -14.43 -9.35
C MET A 146 -10.41 -15.49 -8.77
N LEU A 147 -11.70 -15.17 -8.61
CA LEU A 147 -12.71 -16.13 -8.15
C LEU A 147 -12.92 -17.29 -9.14
N ASP A 148 -12.86 -17.03 -10.45
CA ASP A 148 -12.97 -18.05 -11.48
C ASP A 148 -11.73 -18.95 -11.50
N ASP A 149 -10.52 -18.38 -11.41
CA ASP A 149 -9.27 -19.13 -11.28
C ASP A 149 -9.26 -20.02 -10.02
N LEU A 150 -9.74 -19.49 -8.88
CA LEU A 150 -9.91 -20.28 -7.66
C LEU A 150 -10.90 -21.43 -7.88
N GLN A 151 -12.05 -21.19 -8.52
CA GLN A 151 -13.04 -22.24 -8.81
C GLN A 151 -12.45 -23.34 -9.71
N ASP A 152 -11.69 -22.96 -10.73
CA ASP A 152 -11.02 -23.87 -11.66
C ASP A 152 -9.99 -24.75 -10.92
N ARG A 153 -9.16 -24.17 -10.05
CA ARG A 153 -8.19 -24.91 -9.22
C ARG A 153 -8.86 -25.89 -8.25
N LEU A 154 -10.03 -25.52 -7.74
CA LEU A 154 -10.82 -26.38 -6.86
C LEU A 154 -11.67 -27.42 -7.60
N GLY A 155 -11.71 -27.37 -8.94
CA GLY A 155 -12.53 -28.24 -9.77
C GLY A 155 -14.05 -28.03 -9.55
N LEU A 156 -14.45 -26.83 -9.11
CA LEU A 156 -15.85 -26.47 -8.91
C LEU A 156 -16.44 -25.98 -10.24
N PRO A 157 -17.67 -26.37 -10.61
CA PRO A 157 -18.32 -25.84 -11.79
C PRO A 157 -18.55 -24.32 -11.64
N PRO A 158 -18.40 -23.54 -12.71
CA PRO A 158 -18.55 -22.09 -12.67
C PRO A 158 -19.97 -21.74 -12.22
N GLY A 159 -20.08 -20.93 -11.16
CA GLY A 159 -21.34 -20.32 -10.75
C GLY A 159 -21.90 -20.84 -9.43
N ARG A 160 -21.31 -20.39 -8.31
CA ARG A 160 -22.05 -20.15 -7.06
C ARG A 160 -21.32 -19.25 -6.05
N ALA A 161 -20.59 -18.23 -6.50
CA ALA A 161 -20.01 -17.24 -5.60
C ALA A 161 -20.99 -16.07 -5.43
N VAL A 162 -21.66 -15.99 -4.28
CA VAL A 162 -22.45 -14.82 -3.90
C VAL A 162 -21.48 -13.78 -3.36
N LEU A 163 -21.28 -12.69 -4.11
CA LEU A 163 -20.58 -11.50 -3.64
C LEU A 163 -21.43 -10.86 -2.52
N THR A 164 -21.06 -11.07 -1.26
CA THR A 164 -21.47 -10.14 -0.20
C THR A 164 -20.47 -9.00 -0.24
N ALA A 165 -20.93 -7.82 -0.65
CA ALA A 165 -20.11 -6.62 -0.57
C ALA A 165 -20.00 -6.24 0.91
N ALA A 166 -18.92 -6.63 1.59
CA ALA A 166 -18.59 -5.96 2.84
C ALA A 166 -18.26 -4.50 2.51
N THR A 167 -19.06 -3.58 3.06
CA THR A 167 -18.74 -2.15 3.10
C THR A 167 -17.31 -2.01 3.63
N PRO A 168 -16.40 -1.33 2.93
CA PRO A 168 -15.06 -1.13 3.45
C PRO A 168 -15.16 -0.41 4.80
N ASP A 169 -14.50 -0.96 5.82
CA ASP A 169 -14.27 -0.24 7.06
C ASP A 169 -13.56 1.09 6.69
N PRO A 170 -14.17 2.26 6.95
CA PRO A 170 -13.55 3.54 6.65
C PRO A 170 -12.20 3.74 7.38
N ALA A 171 -11.89 2.92 8.40
CA ALA A 171 -10.58 2.93 9.06
C ALA A 171 -9.43 2.43 8.17
N SER A 172 -9.70 1.58 7.17
CA SER A 172 -8.67 1.12 6.21
C SER A 172 -8.31 2.15 5.14
N ALA A 173 -9.13 3.20 4.99
CA ALA A 173 -8.84 4.35 4.13
C ALA A 173 -7.79 5.30 4.72
N TYR A 174 -7.44 5.13 5.99
CA TYR A 174 -6.36 5.88 6.65
C TYR A 174 -5.13 4.99 6.80
N TYR A 175 -4.36 4.85 5.73
CA TYR A 175 -2.94 4.57 5.89
C TYR A 175 -2.28 5.84 6.41
N GLU A 176 -2.37 6.10 7.72
CA GLU A 176 -1.40 7.00 8.35
C GLU A 176 -0.02 6.34 8.20
N PRO A 177 0.98 7.01 7.60
CA PRO A 177 2.34 6.57 7.78
C PRO A 177 2.60 6.61 9.28
N ARG A 178 2.73 5.45 9.92
CA ARG A 178 3.35 5.38 11.24
C ARG A 178 4.76 5.91 11.07
N GLU A 179 4.95 7.20 11.33
CA GLU A 179 6.25 7.76 11.64
C GLU A 179 6.72 7.05 12.93
N LEU A 180 7.38 5.91 12.77
CA LEU A 180 8.42 5.50 13.70
C LEU A 180 9.64 6.39 13.44
N VAL A 181 9.47 7.69 13.63
CA VAL A 181 10.59 8.57 13.97
C VAL A 181 10.75 8.40 15.47
N THR A 182 11.56 7.43 15.87
CA THR A 182 12.29 7.59 17.12
C THR A 182 13.10 8.87 16.95
N PRO A 183 12.90 9.93 17.74
CA PRO A 183 13.89 10.98 17.75
C PRO A 183 15.20 10.33 18.19
N LEU A 184 16.20 10.36 17.29
CA LEU A 184 17.59 10.18 17.69
C LEU A 184 17.77 11.07 18.94
N PRO A 185 18.22 10.56 20.10
CA PRO A 185 18.53 11.46 21.20
C PRO A 185 19.52 12.48 20.67
N ALA A 186 19.15 13.76 20.79
CA ALA A 186 20.00 14.88 20.43
C ALA A 186 21.37 14.61 21.05
N ALA A 187 22.41 14.71 20.21
CA ALA A 187 23.79 14.65 20.67
C ALA A 187 23.91 15.60 21.86
N GLU A 188 24.15 15.00 23.02
CA GLU A 188 24.36 15.71 24.27
C GLU A 188 25.58 16.60 24.07
N GLU A 189 25.32 17.91 23.92
CA GLU A 189 26.36 18.92 23.96
C GLU A 189 27.11 18.74 25.28
N VAL A 190 28.35 18.26 25.16
CA VAL A 190 29.31 18.21 26.27
C VAL A 190 29.57 19.64 26.69
N SER A 191 28.78 20.12 27.65
CA SER A 191 29.07 21.31 28.42
C SER A 191 30.24 21.01 29.37
N PRO A 192 31.32 21.80 29.39
CA PRO A 192 32.41 21.60 30.33
C PRO A 192 31.93 21.86 31.77
N ALA A 193 32.37 20.98 32.67
CA ALA A 193 31.98 20.89 34.07
C ALA A 193 32.22 22.20 34.86
N PRO A 194 31.32 22.58 35.78
CA PRO A 194 31.60 23.60 36.77
C PRO A 194 32.49 23.06 37.91
N GLU A 195 33.62 23.73 38.06
CA GLU A 195 34.47 23.89 39.25
C GLU A 195 33.92 23.25 40.55
N THR A 196 34.47 22.09 40.91
CA THR A 196 34.30 21.55 42.26
C THR A 196 35.12 22.38 43.23
N ARG A 197 34.43 23.22 43.99
CA ARG A 197 34.85 23.85 45.25
C ARG A 197 35.41 22.78 46.19
N ARG A 198 36.74 22.57 46.18
CA ARG A 198 37.46 21.86 47.25
C ARG A 198 37.39 22.72 48.51
N LEU A 199 36.63 22.24 49.48
CA LEU A 199 36.78 22.62 50.88
C LEU A 199 37.97 21.85 51.42
N ASP A 200 39.18 22.38 51.23
CA ASP A 200 40.37 21.92 51.93
C ASP A 200 40.36 22.53 53.33
N GLY A 201 39.96 21.72 54.30
CA GLY A 201 40.20 21.97 55.72
C GLY A 201 41.67 21.71 56.04
N ASP A 202 42.38 22.81 56.30
CA ASP A 202 43.29 23.05 57.43
C ASP A 202 43.98 21.84 58.08
N TRP A 203 45.32 21.77 57.97
CA TRP A 203 46.23 21.37 59.07
C TRP A 203 47.65 21.96 58.86
N GLN A 204 47.93 23.03 59.63
CA GLN A 204 49.17 23.38 60.36
C GLN A 204 50.54 23.53 59.64
N ALA A 205 51.18 24.70 59.78
CA ALA A 205 52.19 24.97 60.83
C ALA A 205 53.02 26.24 60.52
N ARG A 206 53.30 27.00 61.60
CA ARG A 206 54.13 28.21 61.67
C ARG A 206 55.61 27.95 61.32
N PRO A 207 56.41 29.02 61.10
CA PRO A 207 57.10 29.68 62.23
C PRO A 207 56.66 31.14 62.47
#